data_AF-A0A5B6YXM6-F1
#
_entry.id   AF-A0A5B6YXM6-F1
#
_cell.length_a   1.000
_cell.length_b   1.000
_cell.length_c   1.000
_cell.angle_alpha   90.00
_cell.angle_beta   90.00
_cell.angle_gamma   90.00
#
_symmetry.space_group_name_H-M   'P 1'
#
loop_
_entity.id
_entity.type
_entity.pdbx_description
1 polymer ?
#
loop_
_entity_poly.entity_id
_entity_poly.type
_entity_poly.pdbx_seq_one_letter_code
_entity_poly.pdbx_strand_id
1 'polypeptide(L)'
;MDVLFNSIDVRDLLSSHDLDDSSPLSAPDLRLLIDRLQVRSLHIKSKVQQYIISHHHEFASLFAQCSDVVSRSEDLSGQVSDLLRLVSDHPIDVEIRDIVTEIGRKRKEAKEKKELLELVRVIVELSEKLESVKEDVRAGRLVEAAEVVRGLKAALRIREDAAAAAEEDREPAVYGLLRKEWTENFVEIQEVLVRFMENAVRFELECNAVRVKYQSRVNRIDG
;
A
#
# COMPACT_ATOMS: atom_id res chain seq x y z
N MET A 1 -40.44 19.03 -37.10
CA MET A 1 -40.18 20.39 -37.62
C MET A 1 -40.71 20.46 -39.07
N ASP A 2 -41.91 19.92 -39.32
CA ASP A 2 -42.30 19.44 -40.66
C ASP A 2 -43.61 20.05 -41.17
N VAL A 3 -43.98 21.23 -40.67
CA VAL A 3 -45.25 21.91 -41.03
C VAL A 3 -45.02 23.11 -41.96
N LEU A 4 -43.77 23.36 -42.41
CA LEU A 4 -43.41 24.54 -43.21
C LEU A 4 -43.21 24.25 -44.70
N PHE A 5 -43.31 22.99 -45.14
CA PHE A 5 -43.17 22.61 -46.55
C PHE A 5 -44.47 22.04 -47.14
N ASN A 6 -45.62 22.66 -46.84
CA ASN A 6 -46.75 22.52 -47.75
C ASN A 6 -46.32 23.17 -49.08
N SER A 7 -46.08 22.33 -50.09
CA SER A 7 -45.81 22.70 -51.47
C SER A 7 -46.77 23.80 -51.90
N ILE A 8 -46.29 25.04 -51.99
CA ILE A 8 -47.06 26.17 -52.51
C ILE A 8 -47.27 25.91 -54.00
N ASP A 9 -48.50 25.57 -54.39
CA ASP A 9 -48.83 25.49 -55.82
C ASP A 9 -48.81 26.90 -56.40
N VAL A 10 -47.99 27.11 -57.43
CA VAL A 10 -47.90 28.39 -58.14
C VAL A 10 -49.20 28.73 -58.87
N ARG A 11 -50.07 27.73 -59.14
CA ARG A 11 -51.39 27.92 -59.75
C ARG A 11 -52.39 28.59 -58.81
N ASP A 12 -52.22 28.48 -57.50
CA ASP A 12 -53.05 29.17 -56.49
C ASP A 12 -52.92 30.70 -56.57
N LEU A 13 -51.90 31.19 -57.28
CA LEU A 13 -51.70 32.61 -57.54
C LEU A 13 -52.55 33.15 -58.69
N LEU A 14 -53.10 32.27 -59.53
CA LEU A 14 -54.06 32.60 -60.56
C LEU A 14 -55.46 32.37 -59.97
N SER A 15 -56.39 33.31 -60.18
CA SER A 15 -57.71 33.27 -59.55
C SER A 15 -58.43 31.98 -59.96
N SER A 16 -58.62 31.08 -59.00
CA SER A 16 -58.92 29.65 -59.16
C SER A 16 -60.37 29.35 -59.59
N HIS A 17 -60.82 29.90 -60.71
CA HIS A 17 -62.19 29.62 -61.18
C HIS A 17 -62.32 28.87 -62.51
N ASP A 18 -61.28 28.75 -63.35
CA ASP A 18 -61.45 28.09 -64.67
C ASP A 18 -60.21 27.35 -65.22
N LEU A 19 -59.28 26.89 -64.37
CA LEU A 19 -58.11 26.13 -64.85
C LEU A 19 -58.28 24.63 -64.54
N ASP A 20 -58.70 23.86 -65.55
CA ASP A 20 -58.72 22.39 -65.50
C ASP A 20 -57.28 21.84 -65.47
N ASP A 21 -56.99 20.89 -64.59
CA ASP A 21 -55.62 20.48 -64.23
C ASP A 21 -54.79 19.90 -65.39
N SER A 22 -55.46 19.55 -66.49
CA SER A 22 -54.92 18.94 -67.69
C SER A 22 -54.59 19.90 -68.84
N SER A 23 -54.93 21.21 -68.73
CA SER A 23 -54.76 22.18 -69.82
C SER A 23 -53.44 22.96 -69.74
N PRO A 24 -52.68 23.14 -70.84
CA PRO A 24 -51.47 23.94 -70.83
C PRO A 24 -51.82 25.43 -70.62
N LEU A 25 -51.15 26.07 -69.66
CA LEU A 25 -51.27 27.51 -69.37
C LEU A 25 -50.98 28.34 -70.63
N SER A 26 -51.88 29.28 -70.93
CA SER A 26 -51.72 30.16 -72.09
C SER A 26 -50.56 31.15 -71.87
N ALA A 27 -49.90 31.60 -72.94
CA ALA A 27 -48.77 32.54 -72.84
C ALA A 27 -49.09 33.85 -72.07
N PRO A 28 -50.32 34.41 -72.16
CA PRO A 28 -50.74 35.52 -71.30
C PRO A 28 -50.86 35.15 -69.82
N ASP A 29 -51.31 33.94 -69.49
CA ASP A 29 -51.45 33.47 -68.11
C ASP A 29 -50.09 33.24 -67.44
N LEU A 30 -49.09 32.75 -68.21
CA LEU A 30 -47.71 32.65 -67.74
C LEU A 30 -47.10 34.03 -67.44
N ARG A 31 -47.37 35.04 -68.26
CA ARG A 31 -46.93 36.42 -67.99
C ARG A 31 -47.61 36.97 -66.74
N LEU A 32 -48.91 36.77 -66.58
CA LEU A 32 -49.65 37.18 -65.39
C LEU A 32 -49.14 36.48 -64.12
N LEU A 33 -48.81 35.19 -64.22
CA LEU A 33 -48.22 34.42 -63.12
C LEU A 33 -46.85 34.98 -62.73
N ILE A 34 -46.00 35.30 -63.70
CA ILE A 34 -44.69 35.92 -63.46
C ILE A 34 -44.86 37.25 -62.74
N ASP A 35 -45.77 38.11 -63.20
CA ASP A 35 -46.02 39.42 -62.57
C ASP A 35 -46.54 39.26 -61.13
N ARG A 36 -47.48 38.33 -60.88
CA ARG A 36 -48.00 38.05 -59.54
C ARG A 36 -46.94 37.43 -58.61
N LEU A 37 -46.10 36.54 -59.13
CA LEU A 37 -44.97 35.97 -58.40
C LEU A 37 -43.95 37.04 -58.03
N GLN A 38 -43.65 37.97 -58.93
CA GLN A 38 -42.74 39.08 -58.66
C GLN A 38 -43.31 39.99 -57.56
N VAL A 39 -44.59 40.36 -57.64
CA VAL A 39 -45.25 41.17 -56.60
C VAL A 39 -45.26 40.44 -55.25
N ARG A 40 -45.57 39.14 -55.22
CA ARG A 40 -45.54 38.35 -53.98
C ARG A 40 -44.14 38.20 -53.42
N SER A 41 -43.13 38.01 -54.26
CA SER A 41 -41.71 37.96 -53.88
C SER A 41 -41.27 39.28 -53.23
N LEU A 42 -41.63 40.42 -53.84
CA LEU A 42 -41.37 41.75 -53.27
C LEU A 42 -42.11 41.94 -51.94
N HIS A 43 -43.36 41.50 -51.85
CA HIS A 43 -44.13 41.58 -50.61
C HIS A 43 -43.52 40.75 -49.49
N ILE A 44 -43.11 39.50 -49.76
CA ILE A 44 -42.42 38.64 -48.79
C ILE A 44 -41.12 39.29 -48.33
N LYS A 45 -40.28 39.77 -49.26
CA LYS A 45 -39.03 40.46 -48.93
C LYS A 45 -39.26 41.68 -48.05
N SER A 46 -40.23 42.52 -48.41
CA SER A 46 -40.59 43.70 -47.63
C SER A 46 -41.09 43.31 -46.23
N LYS A 47 -41.94 42.30 -46.12
CA LYS A 47 -42.46 41.81 -44.84
C LYS A 47 -41.36 41.25 -43.95
N VAL A 48 -40.43 40.47 -44.50
CA VAL A 48 -39.26 39.95 -43.78
C VAL A 48 -38.35 41.10 -43.35
N GLN A 49 -38.09 42.08 -44.22
CA GLN A 49 -37.30 43.25 -43.89
C GLN A 49 -37.95 44.06 -42.75
N GLN A 50 -39.25 44.32 -42.84
CA GLN A 50 -39.98 45.05 -41.81
C GLN A 50 -40.02 44.28 -40.48
N TYR A 51 -40.11 42.95 -40.53
CA TYR A 51 -40.01 42.09 -39.35
C TYR A 51 -38.63 42.21 -38.68
N ILE A 52 -37.56 42.10 -39.47
CA ILE A 52 -36.18 42.23 -38.96
C ILE A 52 -35.95 43.62 -38.36
N ILE A 53 -36.43 44.68 -39.03
CA ILE A 53 -36.28 46.06 -38.54
C ILE A 53 -37.08 46.28 -37.25
N SER A 54 -38.34 45.82 -37.20
CA SER A 54 -39.19 45.98 -36.01
C SER A 54 -38.67 45.20 -34.80
N HIS A 55 -38.01 44.06 -35.00
CA HIS A 55 -37.45 43.23 -33.94
C HIS A 55 -35.93 43.38 -33.81
N HIS A 56 -35.34 44.41 -34.41
CA HIS A 56 -33.88 44.60 -34.44
C HIS A 56 -33.27 44.63 -33.03
N HIS A 57 -33.94 45.32 -32.09
CA HIS A 57 -33.50 45.40 -30.70
C HIS A 57 -33.50 44.02 -30.01
N GLU A 58 -34.51 43.20 -30.24
CA GLU A 58 -34.61 41.86 -29.66
C GLU A 58 -33.50 40.95 -30.18
N PHE A 59 -33.25 40.97 -31.49
CA PHE A 59 -32.13 40.25 -32.09
C PHE A 59 -30.79 40.75 -31.55
N ALA A 60 -30.57 42.06 -31.48
CA ALA A 60 -29.34 42.64 -30.95
C ALA A 60 -29.12 42.25 -29.48
N SER A 61 -30.17 42.25 -28.66
CA SER A 61 -30.11 41.80 -27.26
C SER A 61 -29.76 40.32 -27.16
N LEU A 62 -30.35 39.47 -28.00
CA LEU A 62 -30.06 38.03 -28.02
C LEU A 62 -28.61 37.75 -28.43
N PHE A 63 -28.11 38.43 -29.47
CA PHE A 63 -26.71 38.29 -29.88
C PHE A 63 -25.73 38.79 -28.82
N ALA A 64 -26.04 39.90 -28.13
CA ALA A 64 -25.24 40.40 -27.03
C ALA A 64 -25.18 39.40 -25.87
N GLN A 65 -26.33 38.83 -25.48
CA GLN A 65 -26.39 37.80 -24.43
C GLN A 65 -25.61 36.54 -24.82
N CYS A 66 -25.71 36.08 -26.07
CA CYS A 66 -24.91 34.95 -26.55
C CYS A 66 -23.40 35.25 -26.46
N SER A 67 -22.99 36.44 -26.87
CA SER A 67 -21.58 36.87 -26.78
C SER A 67 -21.09 36.90 -25.32
N ASP A 68 -21.91 37.40 -24.40
CA ASP A 68 -21.60 37.48 -22.97
C ASP A 68 -21.51 36.09 -22.31
N VAL A 69 -22.36 35.14 -22.74
CA VAL A 69 -22.28 33.76 -22.26
C VAL A 69 -21.02 33.08 -22.78
N VAL A 70 -20.63 33.32 -24.04
CA VAL A 70 -19.41 32.78 -24.63
C VAL A 70 -18.17 33.32 -23.90
N SER A 71 -18.07 34.63 -23.68
CA SER A 71 -16.94 35.21 -22.95
C SER A 71 -16.83 34.67 -21.53
N ARG A 72 -17.96 34.57 -20.81
CA ARG A 72 -17.98 33.96 -19.46
C ARG A 72 -17.59 32.49 -19.46
N SER A 73 -17.91 31.75 -20.51
CA SER A 73 -17.51 30.35 -20.67
C SER A 73 -16.00 30.23 -20.91
N GLU A 74 -15.42 31.11 -21.71
CA GLU A 74 -13.97 31.18 -21.92
C GLU A 74 -13.24 31.54 -20.63
N ASP A 75 -13.74 32.55 -19.90
CA ASP A 75 -13.20 32.95 -18.58
C ASP A 75 -13.26 31.79 -17.58
N LEU A 76 -14.38 31.07 -17.51
CA LEU A 76 -14.54 29.90 -16.65
C LEU A 76 -13.57 28.79 -17.04
N SER A 77 -13.39 28.54 -18.34
CA SER A 77 -12.42 27.56 -18.83
C SER A 77 -10.99 27.95 -18.42
N GLY A 78 -10.65 29.24 -18.48
CA GLY A 78 -9.38 29.77 -17.98
C GLY A 78 -9.19 29.51 -16.49
N GLN A 79 -10.19 29.87 -15.67
CA GLN A 79 -10.17 29.64 -14.22
C GLN A 79 -10.04 28.15 -13.84
N VAL A 80 -10.74 27.26 -14.55
CA VAL A 80 -10.62 25.81 -14.34
C VAL A 80 -9.22 25.33 -14.71
N SER A 81 -8.63 25.86 -15.78
CA SER A 81 -7.28 25.52 -16.19
C SER A 81 -6.24 26.00 -15.17
N ASP A 82 -6.41 27.21 -14.63
CA ASP A 82 -5.55 27.74 -13.56
C ASP A 82 -5.66 26.93 -12.27
N LEU A 83 -6.88 26.50 -11.89
CA LEU A 83 -7.10 25.63 -10.73
C LEU A 83 -6.48 24.26 -10.95
N LEU A 84 -6.67 23.66 -12.12
CA LEU A 84 -6.02 22.39 -12.48
C LEU A 84 -4.51 22.53 -12.46
N ARG A 85 -3.95 23.65 -12.88
CA ARG A 85 -2.51 23.91 -12.79
C ARG A 85 -2.05 24.03 -11.34
N LEU A 86 -2.78 24.75 -10.49
CA LEU A 86 -2.46 24.85 -9.06
C LEU A 86 -2.49 23.51 -8.33
N VAL A 87 -3.40 22.61 -8.71
CA VAL A 87 -3.53 21.27 -8.14
C VAL A 87 -2.50 20.31 -8.73
N SER A 88 -2.27 20.35 -10.06
CA SER A 88 -1.39 19.41 -10.76
C SER A 88 0.09 19.76 -10.65
N ASP A 89 0.43 21.04 -10.60
CA ASP A 89 1.82 21.51 -10.43
C ASP A 89 2.24 21.55 -8.96
N HIS A 90 1.37 21.15 -8.02
CA HIS A 90 1.71 21.21 -6.61
C HIS A 90 2.66 20.07 -6.22
N PRO A 91 3.87 20.39 -5.71
CA PRO A 91 4.83 19.40 -5.24
C PRO A 91 4.33 18.61 -4.04
N ILE A 92 3.25 19.07 -3.39
CA ILE A 92 2.66 18.43 -2.21
C ILE A 92 2.27 16.98 -2.49
N ASP A 93 1.73 16.63 -3.67
CA ASP A 93 1.37 15.23 -3.96
C ASP A 93 2.60 14.33 -4.14
N VAL A 94 3.71 14.89 -4.61
CA VAL A 94 5.00 14.19 -4.73
C VAL A 94 5.66 14.07 -3.35
N GLU A 95 5.71 15.16 -2.59
CA GLU A 95 6.25 15.19 -1.23
C GLU A 95 5.46 14.28 -0.28
N ILE A 96 4.12 14.29 -0.35
CA ILE A 96 3.26 13.38 0.43
C ILE A 96 3.57 11.94 0.06
N ARG A 97 3.70 11.63 -1.25
CA ARG A 97 4.04 10.28 -1.70
C ARG A 97 5.41 9.85 -1.17
N ASP A 98 6.40 10.73 -1.25
CA ASP A 98 7.75 10.45 -0.75
C ASP A 98 7.74 10.24 0.76
N ILE A 99 7.04 11.08 1.53
CA ILE A 99 6.88 10.90 2.97
C ILE A 99 6.17 9.58 3.29
N VAL A 100 5.11 9.23 2.55
CA VAL A 100 4.38 7.96 2.75
C VAL A 100 5.28 6.76 2.47
N THR A 101 6.08 6.80 1.41
CA THR A 101 7.03 5.71 1.11
C THR A 101 8.13 5.60 2.17
N GLU A 102 8.65 6.73 2.65
CA GLU A 102 9.63 6.79 3.72
C GLU A 102 9.08 6.26 5.05
N ILE A 103 7.83 6.61 5.40
CA ILE A 103 7.13 6.06 6.56
C ILE A 103 6.99 4.53 6.42
N GLY A 104 6.63 4.05 5.23
CA GLY A 104 6.53 2.61 4.94
C GLY A 104 7.85 1.88 5.17
N ARG A 105 8.95 2.44 4.66
CA ARG A 105 10.31 1.92 4.85
C ARG A 105 10.70 1.90 6.32
N LYS A 106 10.53 3.02 7.03
CA LYS A 106 10.86 3.13 8.47
C LYS A 106 10.05 2.17 9.33
N ARG A 107 8.77 1.94 8.99
CA ARG A 107 7.93 0.96 9.71
C ARG A 107 8.45 -0.46 9.53
N LYS A 108 8.92 -0.83 8.33
CA LYS A 108 9.52 -2.13 8.07
C LYS A 108 10.83 -2.31 8.86
N GLU A 109 11.72 -1.32 8.80
CA GLU A 109 12.97 -1.32 9.58
C GLU A 109 12.72 -1.42 11.09
N ALA A 110 11.72 -0.70 11.61
CA ALA A 110 11.35 -0.77 13.02
C ALA A 110 10.83 -2.16 13.42
N LYS A 111 10.08 -2.83 12.54
CA LYS A 111 9.61 -4.19 12.77
C LYS A 111 10.78 -5.19 12.80
N GLU A 112 11.68 -5.12 11.83
CA GLU A 112 12.88 -5.97 11.79
C GLU A 112 13.77 -5.76 13.02
N LYS A 113 14.00 -4.50 13.42
CA LYS A 113 14.75 -4.18 14.65
C LYS A 113 14.06 -4.68 15.91
N LYS A 114 12.72 -4.65 15.96
CA LYS A 114 11.96 -5.20 17.10
C LYS A 114 12.14 -6.72 17.18
N GLU A 115 12.07 -7.43 16.06
CA GLU A 115 12.31 -8.88 16.01
C GLU A 115 13.74 -9.23 16.44
N LEU A 116 14.74 -8.47 15.98
CA LEU A 116 16.12 -8.62 16.44
C LEU A 116 16.28 -8.34 17.93
N LEU A 117 15.62 -7.30 18.47
CA LEU A 117 15.67 -6.98 19.89
C LEU A 117 15.10 -8.12 20.76
N GLU A 118 14.04 -8.80 20.32
CA GLU A 118 13.55 -9.95 21.06
C GLU A 118 14.48 -11.15 20.98
N LEU A 119 15.15 -11.37 19.85
CA LEU A 119 16.21 -12.37 19.78
C LEU A 119 17.34 -12.05 20.78
N VAL A 120 17.78 -10.79 20.84
CA VAL A 120 18.82 -10.36 21.79
C VAL A 120 18.34 -10.51 23.23
N ARG A 121 17.08 -10.23 23.54
CA ARG A 121 16.50 -10.47 24.88
C ARG A 121 16.63 -11.94 25.27
N VAL A 122 16.22 -12.86 24.39
CA VAL A 122 16.33 -14.30 24.65
C VAL A 122 17.78 -14.72 24.87
N ILE A 123 18.72 -14.17 24.09
CA ILE A 123 20.16 -14.44 24.27
C ILE A 123 20.64 -13.97 25.64
N VAL A 124 20.27 -12.75 26.07
CA VAL A 124 20.66 -12.22 27.39
C VAL A 124 20.09 -13.10 28.51
N GLU A 125 18.83 -13.51 28.41
CA GLU A 125 18.22 -14.43 29.39
C GLU A 125 18.95 -15.78 29.47
N LEU A 126 19.49 -16.28 28.34
CA LEU A 126 20.29 -17.50 28.32
C LEU A 126 21.68 -17.29 28.96
N SER A 127 22.33 -16.15 28.67
CA SER A 127 23.61 -15.78 29.29
C SER A 127 23.49 -15.60 30.81
N GLU A 128 22.42 -14.93 31.28
CA GLU A 128 22.16 -14.77 32.72
C GLU A 128 21.98 -16.12 33.43
N LYS A 129 21.29 -17.07 32.79
CA LYS A 129 21.15 -18.44 33.30
C LYS A 129 22.47 -19.22 33.29
N LEU A 130 23.35 -18.99 32.33
CA LEU A 130 24.68 -19.60 32.31
C LEU A 130 25.58 -19.05 33.41
N GLU A 131 25.52 -17.74 33.69
CA GLU A 131 26.22 -17.14 34.82
C GLU A 131 25.65 -17.62 36.16
N SER A 132 24.33 -17.77 36.31
CA SER A 132 23.74 -18.28 37.55
C SER A 132 24.20 -19.71 37.86
N VAL A 133 24.44 -20.55 36.84
CA VAL A 133 25.03 -21.88 37.02
C VAL A 133 26.43 -21.79 37.65
N LYS A 134 27.29 -20.88 37.17
CA LYS A 134 28.64 -20.69 37.74
C LYS A 134 28.55 -20.25 39.20
N GLU A 135 27.59 -19.38 39.52
CA GLU A 135 27.34 -18.95 40.91
C GLU A 135 26.84 -20.10 41.80
N ASP A 136 25.92 -20.93 41.31
CA ASP A 136 25.40 -22.09 42.04
C ASP A 136 26.49 -23.12 42.30
N VAL A 137 27.35 -23.41 41.32
CA VAL A 137 28.51 -24.30 41.48
C VAL A 137 29.47 -23.77 42.53
N ARG A 138 29.78 -22.46 42.52
CA ARG A 138 30.62 -21.81 43.53
C ARG A 138 30.01 -21.84 44.94
N ALA A 139 28.69 -21.76 45.03
CA ALA A 139 27.94 -21.82 46.28
C ALA A 139 27.71 -23.25 46.79
N GLY A 140 28.11 -24.27 46.02
CA GLY A 140 27.92 -25.69 46.32
C GLY A 140 26.54 -26.26 46.02
N ARG A 141 25.66 -25.48 45.39
CA ARG A 141 24.32 -25.91 44.95
C ARG A 141 24.40 -26.72 43.65
N LEU A 142 25.02 -27.90 43.72
CA LEU A 142 25.32 -28.72 42.54
C LEU A 142 24.06 -29.33 41.91
N VAL A 143 23.05 -29.64 42.71
CA VAL A 143 21.77 -30.17 42.22
C VAL A 143 21.05 -29.09 41.41
N GLU A 144 20.91 -27.89 41.98
CA GLU A 144 20.29 -26.76 41.30
C GLU A 144 21.04 -26.37 40.01
N ALA A 145 22.39 -26.31 40.08
CA ALA A 145 23.23 -26.06 38.91
C ALA A 145 23.00 -27.11 37.80
N ALA A 146 22.95 -28.40 38.15
CA ALA A 146 22.73 -29.48 37.19
C ALA A 146 21.32 -29.43 36.55
N GLU A 147 20.29 -29.04 37.31
CA GLU A 147 18.94 -28.86 36.76
C GLU A 147 18.86 -27.71 35.76
N VAL A 148 19.52 -26.58 36.06
CA VAL A 148 19.59 -25.43 35.14
C VAL A 148 20.38 -25.78 33.88
N VAL A 149 21.52 -26.46 34.00
CA VAL A 149 22.32 -26.94 32.85
C VAL A 149 21.51 -27.92 31.99
N ARG A 150 20.74 -28.83 32.60
CA ARG A 150 19.81 -29.73 31.88
C ARG A 150 18.75 -28.95 31.10
N GLY A 151 18.17 -27.91 31.71
CA GLY A 151 17.21 -27.03 31.04
C GLY A 151 17.83 -26.26 29.86
N LEU A 152 19.06 -25.77 30.03
CA LEU A 152 19.81 -25.06 28.98
C LEU A 152 20.21 -25.97 27.82
N LYS A 153 20.44 -27.28 28.05
CA LYS A 153 20.69 -28.27 26.98
C LYS A 153 19.57 -28.27 25.94
N ALA A 154 18.31 -28.22 26.41
CA ALA A 154 17.15 -28.20 25.53
C ALA A 154 17.00 -26.85 24.80
N ALA A 155 17.24 -25.74 25.49
CA ALA A 155 17.14 -24.40 24.91
C ALA A 155 18.21 -24.13 23.84
N LEU A 156 19.43 -24.63 24.04
CA LEU A 156 20.57 -24.50 23.11
C LEU A 156 20.62 -25.62 22.06
N ARG A 157 19.65 -26.54 22.05
CA ARG A 157 19.55 -27.66 21.11
C ARG A 157 20.85 -28.46 20.98
N ILE A 158 21.51 -28.71 22.10
CA ILE A 158 22.77 -29.45 22.12
C ILE A 158 22.46 -30.92 21.87
N ARG A 159 22.63 -31.34 20.61
CA ARG A 159 22.44 -32.73 20.15
C ARG A 159 23.73 -33.52 20.36
N GLU A 160 23.59 -34.77 20.78
CA GLU A 160 24.72 -35.71 21.00
C GLU A 160 25.35 -36.20 19.69
N ASP A 161 24.68 -36.00 18.55
CA ASP A 161 25.11 -36.54 17.25
C ASP A 161 26.00 -35.54 16.48
N ALA A 162 27.28 -35.89 16.34
CA ALA A 162 28.32 -35.13 15.63
C ALA A 162 28.07 -34.93 14.12
N ALA A 163 27.04 -35.56 13.54
CA ALA A 163 26.76 -35.51 12.10
C ALA A 163 26.00 -34.25 11.63
N ALA A 164 25.56 -33.38 12.55
CA ALA A 164 24.78 -32.18 12.24
C ALA A 164 25.59 -30.87 12.29
N ALA A 165 26.92 -30.93 12.41
CA ALA A 165 27.79 -29.75 12.39
C ALA A 165 27.70 -28.94 11.08
N ALA A 166 27.13 -29.50 10.02
CA ALA A 166 26.91 -28.83 8.74
C ALA A 166 25.77 -27.78 8.76
N GLU A 167 24.91 -27.75 9.80
CA GLU A 167 23.88 -26.71 9.97
C GLU A 167 24.41 -25.47 10.74
N GLU A 168 25.64 -25.52 11.27
CA GLU A 168 26.20 -24.42 12.08
C GLU A 168 26.49 -23.15 11.29
N ASP A 169 26.71 -23.24 9.97
CA ASP A 169 27.02 -22.07 9.12
C ASP A 169 25.85 -21.09 8.93
N ARG A 170 24.62 -21.49 9.31
CA ARG A 170 23.42 -20.62 9.23
C ARG A 170 23.03 -20.00 10.56
N GLU A 171 23.61 -20.46 11.67
CA GLU A 171 23.25 -19.95 13.00
C GLU A 171 24.07 -18.70 13.36
N PRO A 172 23.49 -17.75 14.12
CA PRO A 172 24.26 -16.63 14.67
C PRO A 172 25.42 -17.14 15.53
N ALA A 173 26.63 -16.59 15.32
CA ALA A 173 27.85 -16.98 16.06
C ALA A 173 27.69 -16.96 17.59
N VAL A 174 26.76 -16.17 18.11
CA VAL A 174 26.41 -16.09 19.53
C VAL A 174 25.90 -17.42 20.09
N TYR A 175 25.12 -18.20 19.32
CA TYR A 175 24.71 -19.54 19.76
C TYR A 175 25.87 -20.51 19.87
N GLY A 176 26.90 -20.36 19.01
CA GLY A 176 28.14 -21.11 19.13
C GLY A 176 28.91 -20.77 20.42
N LEU A 177 28.93 -19.50 20.81
CA LEU A 177 29.53 -19.06 22.08
C LEU A 177 28.75 -19.59 23.29
N LEU A 178 27.42 -19.47 23.29
CA LEU A 178 26.55 -20.00 24.36
C LEU A 178 26.70 -21.53 24.51
N ARG A 179 26.85 -22.27 23.40
CA ARG A 179 27.09 -23.72 23.44
C ARG A 179 28.46 -24.06 24.04
N LYS A 180 29.49 -23.28 23.74
CA LYS A 180 30.83 -23.45 24.36
C LYS A 180 30.77 -23.18 25.85
N GLU A 181 30.16 -22.08 26.26
CA GLU A 181 30.00 -21.72 27.67
C GLU A 181 29.16 -22.75 28.45
N TRP A 182 28.10 -23.27 27.85
CA TRP A 182 27.35 -24.39 28.42
C TRP A 182 28.22 -25.64 28.60
N THR A 183 29.07 -25.95 27.62
CA THR A 183 29.98 -27.11 27.68
C THR A 183 31.01 -26.94 28.78
N GLU A 184 31.57 -25.73 28.93
CA GLU A 184 32.50 -25.40 30.03
C GLU A 184 31.83 -25.57 31.40
N ASN A 185 30.63 -25.01 31.59
CA ASN A 185 29.87 -25.17 32.84
C ASN A 185 29.53 -26.65 33.13
N PHE A 186 29.18 -27.42 32.10
CA PHE A 186 28.90 -28.85 32.24
C PHE A 186 30.15 -29.65 32.66
N VAL A 187 31.29 -29.37 32.03
CA VAL A 187 32.58 -29.99 32.38
C VAL A 187 32.98 -29.62 33.82
N GLU A 188 32.80 -28.37 34.25
CA GLU A 188 33.09 -27.94 35.62
C GLU A 188 32.27 -28.73 36.66
N ILE A 189 30.97 -28.92 36.42
CA ILE A 189 30.11 -29.76 37.28
C ILE A 189 30.62 -31.21 37.30
N GLN A 190 30.97 -31.78 36.14
CA GLN A 190 31.51 -33.14 36.06
C GLN A 190 32.81 -33.28 36.84
N GLU A 191 33.74 -32.33 36.72
CA GLU A 191 35.01 -32.33 37.46
C GLU A 191 34.81 -32.22 38.97
N VAL A 192 33.84 -31.43 39.42
CA VAL A 192 33.48 -31.36 40.84
C VAL A 192 32.93 -32.72 41.31
N LEU A 193 32.02 -33.33 40.55
CA LEU A 193 31.45 -34.64 40.87
C LEU A 193 32.52 -35.76 40.90
N VAL A 194 33.45 -35.77 39.94
CA VAL A 194 34.57 -36.73 39.93
C VAL A 194 35.44 -36.54 41.17
N ARG A 195 35.75 -35.30 41.56
CA ARG A 195 36.47 -35.02 42.81
C ARG A 195 35.71 -35.50 44.05
N PHE A 196 34.39 -35.39 44.08
CA PHE A 196 33.58 -35.98 45.16
C PHE A 196 33.69 -37.51 45.16
N MET A 197 33.61 -38.16 44.00
CA MET A 197 33.72 -39.61 43.87
C MET A 197 35.11 -40.14 44.28
N GLU A 198 36.19 -39.49 43.85
CA GLU A 198 37.57 -39.86 44.21
C GLU A 198 37.81 -39.75 45.73
N ASN A 199 37.20 -38.75 46.38
CA ASN A 199 37.30 -38.59 47.83
C ASN A 199 36.40 -39.57 48.60
N ALA A 200 35.23 -39.90 48.05
CA ALA A 200 34.26 -40.79 48.70
C ALA A 200 34.61 -42.28 48.55
N VAL A 201 35.23 -42.69 47.43
CA VAL A 201 35.49 -44.09 47.09
C VAL A 201 36.99 -44.37 47.12
N ARG A 202 37.46 -45.05 48.16
CA ARG A 202 38.85 -45.56 48.22
C ARG A 202 38.87 -47.07 48.00
N PHE A 203 39.65 -47.49 47.02
CA PHE A 203 39.93 -48.89 46.76
C PHE A 203 41.15 -49.32 47.56
N GLU A 204 40.97 -50.24 48.51
CA GLU A 204 42.09 -50.87 49.22
C GLU A 204 42.47 -52.17 48.54
N LEU A 205 43.59 -52.14 47.82
CA LEU A 205 44.15 -53.30 47.12
C LEU A 205 44.52 -54.45 48.06
N GLU A 206 44.84 -54.17 49.32
CA GLU A 206 45.30 -55.18 50.29
C GLU A 206 44.19 -56.12 50.77
N CYS A 207 42.91 -55.73 50.65
CA CYS A 207 41.77 -56.53 51.13
C CYS A 207 40.69 -56.79 50.06
N ASN A 208 40.92 -56.39 48.79
CA ASN A 208 39.90 -56.45 47.74
C ASN A 208 38.55 -55.83 48.17
N ALA A 209 38.61 -54.78 49.00
CA ALA A 209 37.44 -54.16 49.61
C ALA A 209 37.33 -52.68 49.20
N VAL A 210 36.12 -52.26 48.85
CA VAL A 210 35.81 -50.87 48.52
C VAL A 210 35.33 -50.18 49.80
N ARG A 211 36.05 -49.15 50.27
CA ARG A 211 35.55 -48.29 51.35
C ARG A 211 34.87 -47.07 50.75
N VAL A 212 33.56 -47.01 50.91
CA VAL A 212 32.77 -45.81 50.63
C VAL A 212 32.66 -44.99 51.91
N LYS A 213 33.33 -43.83 51.97
CA LYS A 213 33.11 -42.83 53.01
C LYS A 213 32.10 -41.82 52.48
N TYR A 214 30.93 -41.76 53.10
CA TYR A 214 29.99 -40.68 52.86
C TYR A 214 30.60 -39.37 53.39
N GLN A 215 31.05 -38.52 52.48
CA GLN A 215 31.51 -37.16 52.78
C GLN A 215 30.76 -36.20 51.87
N SER A 216 29.85 -35.42 52.46
CA SER A 216 29.08 -34.36 51.79
C SER A 216 29.83 -33.04 51.67
N ARG A 217 31.16 -33.03 51.91
CA ARG A 217 31.98 -31.80 51.93
C ARG A 217 33.32 -32.02 51.26
N VAL A 218 33.56 -31.30 50.16
CA VAL A 218 34.87 -31.18 49.52
C VAL A 218 35.16 -29.70 49.31
N ASN A 219 36.31 -29.21 49.81
CA ASN A 219 36.78 -27.83 49.60
C ASN A 219 35.77 -26.71 49.92
N ARG A 220 35.05 -26.79 51.04
CA ARG A 220 34.00 -25.83 51.49
C ARG A 220 32.73 -25.79 50.62
N ILE A 221 32.60 -26.69 49.66
CA ILE A 221 31.39 -26.90 48.87
C ILE A 221 30.63 -28.04 49.54
N ASP A 222 29.45 -27.73 50.06
CA ASP A 222 28.50 -28.70 50.60
C ASP A 222 27.79 -29.34 49.40
N GLY A 223 27.76 -30.68 49.32
CA GLY A 223 27.12 -31.46 48.26
C GLY A 223 25.83 -32.14 48.71
#